data_AF-A0A835E8Z5-F1
#
_entry.id   AF-A0A835E8Z5-F1
#
_cell.length_a   1.000
_cell.length_b   1.000
_cell.length_c   1.000
_cell.angle_alpha   90.00
_cell.angle_beta   90.00
_cell.angle_gamma   90.00
#
_symmetry.space_group_name_H-M   'P 1'
#
loop_
_entity.id
_entity.type
_entity.pdbx_description
1 polymer ?
#
loop_
_entity_poly.entity_id
_entity_poly.type
_entity_poly.pdbx_seq_one_letter_code
_entity_poly.pdbx_strand_id
1 'polypeptide(L)'
;MLTRELAEDGYSGVEVRVTPMRTEIIIRATRTQNVLAFWISQVIVSGKLRAQRAKSMKFKDGYMISSGHPVNLYIDSAVRHVLLRQGVLGIKVKIMLDWDPKGKQGPTMPLPDLVTIHPPKEEDELMRPLAPEILVA
;
A
#
# COMPACT_ATOMS: atom_id res chain seq x y z
N MET A 1 16.06 -6.03 -13.12
CA MET A 1 16.22 -4.88 -12.23
C MET A 1 15.18 -4.81 -11.09
N LEU A 2 14.03 -5.50 -11.17
CA LEU A 2 12.93 -5.43 -10.18
C LEU A 2 13.04 -6.28 -8.89
N THR A 3 14.19 -6.89 -8.60
CA THR A 3 14.43 -7.59 -7.31
C THR A 3 15.27 -6.77 -6.33
N ARG A 4 15.87 -5.64 -6.77
CA ARG A 4 16.73 -4.79 -5.94
C ARG A 4 15.96 -3.70 -5.20
N GLU A 5 15.02 -3.02 -5.85
CA GLU A 5 14.22 -1.97 -5.18
C GLU A 5 13.27 -2.55 -4.12
N LEU A 6 12.69 -3.73 -4.36
CA LEU A 6 11.85 -4.41 -3.36
C LEU A 6 12.63 -4.97 -2.15
N ALA A 7 13.96 -5.11 -2.27
CA ALA A 7 14.81 -5.42 -1.13
C ALA A 7 14.99 -4.20 -0.21
N GLU A 8 14.92 -2.99 -0.76
CA GLU A 8 15.01 -1.72 0.00
C GLU A 8 13.71 -1.40 0.74
N ASP A 9 12.55 -1.66 0.13
CA ASP A 9 11.23 -1.44 0.75
C ASP A 9 10.82 -2.48 1.79
N GLY A 10 11.70 -3.44 2.05
CA GLY A 10 11.52 -4.30 3.19
C GLY A 10 11.06 -5.70 2.84
N TYR A 11 10.98 -6.15 1.59
CA TYR A 11 10.51 -7.51 1.26
C TYR A 11 11.70 -8.47 1.04
N SER A 12 11.96 -9.32 2.03
CA SER A 12 13.10 -10.24 2.04
C SER A 12 12.82 -11.56 1.34
N GLY A 13 11.55 -11.96 1.17
CA GLY A 13 11.17 -13.17 0.45
C GLY A 13 9.90 -13.85 0.99
N VAL A 14 9.52 -14.97 0.39
CA VAL A 14 8.45 -15.84 0.89
C VAL A 14 9.03 -17.21 1.15
N GLU A 15 8.88 -17.69 2.37
CA GLU A 15 9.16 -19.07 2.72
C GLU A 15 7.85 -19.81 2.97
N VAL A 16 7.83 -21.09 2.65
CA VAL A 16 6.69 -21.95 2.91
C VAL A 16 7.15 -23.12 3.77
N ARG A 17 6.56 -23.25 4.94
CA ARG A 17 6.76 -24.40 5.83
C ARG A 17 5.53 -25.29 5.74
N VAL A 18 5.75 -26.56 5.41
CA VAL A 18 4.67 -27.52 5.23
C VAL A 18 4.72 -28.54 6.36
N THR A 19 3.73 -28.49 7.23
CA THR A 19 3.45 -29.50 8.24
C THR A 19 2.21 -30.29 7.78
N PRO A 20 2.09 -31.61 8.05
CA PRO A 20 0.91 -32.38 7.65
C PRO A 20 -0.43 -31.78 8.13
N MET A 21 -0.41 -31.06 9.26
CA MET A 21 -1.59 -30.41 9.82
C MET A 21 -1.78 -28.95 9.37
N ARG A 22 -0.70 -28.25 8.96
CA ARG A 22 -0.70 -26.80 8.67
C ARG A 22 0.34 -26.46 7.61
N THR A 23 -0.06 -25.70 6.60
CA THR A 23 0.86 -25.05 5.66
C THR A 23 0.98 -23.60 6.06
N GLU A 24 2.19 -23.18 6.45
CA GLU A 24 2.50 -21.82 6.86
C GLU A 24 3.22 -21.11 5.72
N ILE A 25 2.68 -19.97 5.30
CA ILE A 25 3.31 -19.09 4.32
C ILE A 25 3.88 -17.92 5.11
N ILE A 26 5.19 -17.83 5.14
CA ILE A 26 5.95 -16.84 5.89
C ILE A 26 6.47 -15.81 4.91
N ILE A 27 5.91 -14.61 4.97
CA ILE A 27 6.41 -13.48 4.18
C ILE A 27 7.50 -12.81 5.03
N ARG A 28 8.75 -12.98 4.61
CA ARG A 28 9.90 -12.35 5.26
C ARG A 28 10.02 -10.92 4.79
N ALA A 29 10.09 -10.01 5.75
CA ALA A 29 10.29 -8.59 5.50
C ALA A 29 11.46 -8.05 6.34
N THR A 30 12.34 -7.23 5.75
CA THR A 30 13.42 -6.50 6.46
C THR A 30 12.89 -5.31 7.27
N ARG A 31 11.65 -4.84 7.04
CA ARG A 31 11.01 -3.77 7.83
C ARG A 31 9.55 -4.08 8.18
N THR A 32 9.33 -4.99 9.12
CA THR A 32 8.00 -5.50 9.52
C THR A 32 7.01 -4.46 10.04
N GLN A 33 7.48 -3.38 10.68
CA GLN A 33 6.63 -2.29 11.20
C GLN A 33 5.91 -1.52 10.09
N ASN A 34 6.52 -1.41 8.91
CA ASN A 34 5.84 -0.88 7.75
C ASN A 34 4.83 -1.92 7.27
N VAL A 35 5.27 -3.14 6.91
CA VAL A 35 4.46 -4.15 6.19
C VAL A 35 3.18 -4.60 6.90
N LEU A 36 3.16 -4.69 8.23
CA LEU A 36 2.03 -5.25 8.99
C LEU A 36 1.19 -4.22 9.74
N ALA A 37 1.74 -3.05 10.09
CA ALA A 37 1.04 -2.06 10.92
C ALA A 37 0.57 -0.83 10.14
N PHE A 38 1.11 -0.59 8.94
CA PHE A 38 0.82 0.62 8.15
C PHE A 38 0.19 0.35 6.78
N TRP A 39 0.34 -0.87 6.24
CA TRP A 39 0.04 -1.14 4.83
C TRP A 39 -1.12 -2.10 4.60
N ILE A 40 -1.95 -1.74 3.63
CA ILE A 40 -2.99 -2.60 3.07
C ILE A 40 -2.33 -3.67 2.19
N SER A 41 -2.63 -4.94 2.46
CA SER A 41 -2.07 -6.06 1.71
C SER A 41 -3.13 -7.05 1.23
N GLN A 42 -2.85 -7.71 0.11
CA GLN A 42 -3.65 -8.82 -0.39
C GLN A 42 -2.73 -9.96 -0.79
N VAL A 43 -2.95 -11.12 -0.20
CA VAL A 43 -2.24 -12.35 -0.50
C VAL A 43 -3.20 -13.34 -1.15
N ILE A 44 -2.85 -13.80 -2.34
CA ILE A 44 -3.58 -14.82 -3.07
C ILE A 44 -2.70 -16.06 -3.15
N VAL A 45 -3.22 -17.16 -2.62
CA VAL A 45 -2.57 -18.47 -2.61
C VAL A 45 -3.37 -19.38 -3.53
N SER A 46 -2.79 -19.79 -4.64
CA SER A 46 -3.40 -20.66 -5.63
C SER A 46 -2.67 -21.99 -5.70
N GLY A 47 -3.41 -23.10 -5.82
CA GLY A 47 -2.81 -24.41 -6.07
C GLY A 47 -3.52 -25.55 -5.35
N LYS A 48 -2.87 -26.71 -5.36
CA LYS A 48 -3.34 -27.91 -4.65
C LYS A 48 -2.92 -27.81 -3.19
N LEU A 49 -3.76 -27.18 -2.38
CA LEU A 49 -3.47 -26.92 -0.96
C LEU A 49 -3.53 -28.21 -0.12
N ARG A 50 -4.70 -28.85 -0.05
CA ARG A 50 -4.92 -30.13 0.65
C ARG A 50 -5.74 -31.13 -0.16
N ALA A 51 -6.25 -30.73 -1.32
CA ALA A 51 -7.13 -31.52 -2.15
C ALA A 51 -6.47 -31.79 -3.52
N GLN A 52 -6.96 -32.83 -4.20
CA GLN A 52 -6.50 -33.19 -5.55
C GLN A 52 -6.80 -32.08 -6.58
N ARG A 53 -7.84 -31.27 -6.34
CA ARG A 53 -8.22 -30.10 -7.15
C ARG A 53 -7.58 -28.81 -6.65
N ALA A 54 -7.17 -27.94 -7.58
CA ALA A 54 -6.66 -26.62 -7.25
C ALA A 54 -7.76 -25.72 -6.66
N LYS A 55 -7.38 -24.93 -5.64
CA LYS A 55 -8.22 -23.90 -5.02
C LYS A 55 -7.40 -22.61 -4.88
N SER A 56 -8.07 -21.47 -5.02
CA SER A 56 -7.48 -20.16 -4.76
C SER A 56 -8.05 -19.59 -3.46
N MET A 57 -7.19 -19.32 -2.50
CA MET A 57 -7.51 -18.61 -1.27
C MET A 57 -7.02 -17.17 -1.41
N LYS A 58 -7.91 -16.21 -1.13
CA LYS A 58 -7.59 -14.78 -1.14
C LYS A 58 -7.73 -14.26 0.28
N PHE A 59 -6.65 -13.72 0.80
CA PHE A 59 -6.59 -13.01 2.08
C PHE A 59 -6.40 -11.54 1.74
N LYS A 60 -7.25 -10.67 2.25
CA LYS A 60 -7.17 -9.23 2.05
C LYS A 60 -7.28 -8.58 3.42
N ASP A 61 -6.38 -7.65 3.68
CA ASP A 61 -6.42 -6.83 4.88
C ASP A 61 -6.33 -5.34 4.47
N GLY A 62 -7.28 -4.55 4.95
CA GLY A 62 -7.43 -3.13 4.61
C GLY A 62 -8.07 -2.80 3.23
N TYR A 63 -8.02 -1.52 2.87
CA TYR A 63 -8.53 -0.95 1.61
C TYR A 63 -7.60 -1.16 0.40
N MET A 64 -7.97 -2.06 -0.52
CA MET A 64 -7.19 -2.28 -1.76
C MET A 64 -7.94 -1.81 -3.00
N ILE A 65 -7.32 -0.91 -3.74
CA ILE A 65 -7.75 -0.48 -5.07
C ILE A 65 -7.58 -1.64 -6.05
N SER A 66 -8.54 -1.86 -6.93
CA SER A 66 -8.48 -2.97 -7.91
C SER A 66 -8.66 -2.52 -9.36
N SER A 67 -9.02 -1.25 -9.58
CA SER A 67 -9.43 -0.71 -10.88
C SER A 67 -8.86 0.69 -11.11
N GLY A 68 -8.63 1.00 -12.40
CA GLY A 68 -8.18 2.32 -12.85
C GLY A 68 -6.66 2.46 -12.96
N HIS A 69 -6.22 3.64 -13.41
CA HIS A 69 -4.81 4.02 -13.47
C HIS A 69 -4.04 3.91 -12.12
N PRO A 70 -4.63 4.22 -10.93
CA PRO A 70 -3.88 4.14 -9.67
C PRO A 70 -3.39 2.73 -9.33
N VAL A 71 -3.96 1.67 -9.92
CA VAL A 71 -3.47 0.29 -9.73
C VAL A 71 -1.99 0.16 -10.10
N ASN A 72 -1.57 0.74 -11.22
CA ASN A 72 -0.20 0.57 -11.69
C ASN A 72 0.81 1.45 -10.94
N LEU A 73 0.33 2.50 -10.27
CA LEU A 73 1.17 3.46 -9.56
C LEU A 73 1.30 3.14 -8.07
N TYR A 74 0.23 2.64 -7.46
CA TYR A 74 0.14 2.39 -6.03
C TYR A 74 0.34 0.92 -5.66
N ILE A 75 0.10 -0.01 -6.59
CA ILE A 75 0.11 -1.44 -6.26
C ILE A 75 1.35 -2.07 -6.83
N ASP A 76 2.24 -2.47 -5.93
CA ASP A 76 3.27 -3.43 -6.30
C ASP A 76 2.72 -4.86 -6.17
N SER A 77 3.10 -5.71 -7.12
CA SER A 77 2.67 -7.09 -7.14
C SER A 77 3.82 -8.05 -7.39
N ALA A 78 3.97 -9.01 -6.50
CA ALA A 78 4.99 -10.04 -6.59
C ALA A 78 4.34 -11.41 -6.75
N VAL A 79 4.83 -12.19 -7.71
CA VAL A 79 4.46 -13.60 -7.87
C VAL A 79 5.66 -14.48 -7.51
N ARG A 80 5.38 -15.54 -6.76
CA ARG A 80 6.34 -16.60 -6.43
C ARG A 80 5.67 -17.95 -6.59
N HIS A 81 6.41 -18.88 -7.19
CA HIS A 81 6.01 -20.27 -7.31
C HIS A 81 6.78 -21.09 -6.29
N VAL A 82 6.08 -21.95 -5.58
CA VAL A 82 6.64 -22.85 -4.57
C VAL A 82 6.41 -24.27 -5.03
N LEU A 83 7.48 -25.04 -5.10
CA LEU A 83 7.45 -26.44 -5.48
C LEU A 83 7.11 -27.29 -4.25
N LEU A 84 6.03 -28.05 -4.33
CA LEU A 84 5.64 -29.05 -3.34
C LEU A 84 5.66 -30.43 -3.99
N ARG A 85 5.78 -31.49 -3.19
CA ARG A 85 5.66 -32.87 -3.71
C ARG A 85 4.32 -33.13 -4.41
N GLN A 86 3.25 -32.45 -3.97
CA GLN A 86 1.90 -32.59 -4.54
C GLN A 86 1.69 -31.78 -5.84
N GLY A 87 2.58 -30.85 -6.16
CA GLY A 87 2.47 -29.95 -7.32
C GLY A 87 3.06 -28.57 -7.03
N VAL A 88 2.70 -27.58 -7.85
CA VAL A 88 3.17 -26.20 -7.69
C VAL A 88 2.09 -25.37 -7.00
N LEU A 89 2.50 -24.58 -6.01
CA LEU A 89 1.67 -23.59 -5.34
C LEU A 89 2.10 -22.19 -5.78
N GLY A 90 1.16 -21.40 -6.28
CA GLY A 90 1.36 -20.02 -6.69
C GLY A 90 1.00 -19.07 -5.56
N ILE A 91 1.91 -18.16 -5.23
CA ILE A 91 1.69 -17.10 -4.26
C ILE A 91 1.78 -15.78 -5.02
N LYS A 92 0.69 -15.02 -5.01
CA LYS A 92 0.66 -13.65 -5.51
C LYS A 92 0.40 -12.72 -4.34
N VAL A 93 1.35 -11.85 -4.05
CA VAL A 93 1.23 -10.80 -3.05
C VAL A 93 1.00 -9.48 -3.79
N LYS A 94 0.08 -8.67 -3.29
CA LYS A 94 -0.12 -7.29 -3.69
C LYS A 94 0.01 -6.41 -2.47
N ILE A 95 0.80 -5.35 -2.57
CA ILE A 95 1.02 -4.38 -1.50
C ILE A 95 0.63 -3.01 -2.07
N MET A 96 -0.16 -2.24 -1.33
CA MET A 96 -0.48 -0.86 -1.67
C MET A 96 0.53 0.07 -0.99
N LEU A 97 1.19 0.92 -1.77
CA LEU A 97 2.13 1.96 -1.35
C LEU A 97 1.39 3.23 -0.93
N ASP A 98 2.03 4.12 -0.18
CA ASP A 98 1.40 5.35 0.34
C ASP A 98 1.67 6.44 -0.67
N TRP A 99 0.79 7.42 -0.67
CA TRP A 99 1.07 8.65 -1.37
C TRP A 99 2.19 9.41 -0.62
N ASP A 100 3.32 9.63 -1.30
CA ASP A 100 4.40 10.49 -0.80
C ASP A 100 4.61 11.66 -1.78
N PRO A 101 4.38 12.92 -1.37
CA PRO A 101 4.60 14.07 -2.23
C PRO A 101 6.09 14.25 -2.63
N LYS A 102 7.03 13.63 -1.91
CA LYS A 102 8.47 13.67 -2.21
C LYS A 102 8.92 12.59 -3.18
N GLY A 103 8.06 11.64 -3.53
CA GLY A 103 8.35 10.60 -4.52
C GLY A 103 9.45 9.62 -4.13
N LYS A 104 9.77 9.46 -2.83
CA LYS A 104 10.84 8.56 -2.40
C LYS A 104 10.38 7.11 -2.24
N GLN A 105 9.18 6.90 -1.74
CA GLN A 105 8.64 5.56 -1.43
C GLN A 105 7.28 5.29 -2.09
N GLY A 106 6.72 6.27 -2.81
CA GLY A 106 5.39 6.15 -3.37
C GLY A 106 5.11 7.14 -4.49
N PRO A 107 3.97 6.99 -5.18
CA PRO A 107 3.61 7.85 -6.30
C PRO A 107 3.36 9.29 -5.86
N THR A 108 3.80 10.24 -6.68
CA THR A 108 3.64 11.69 -6.42
C THR A 108 2.18 12.16 -6.56
N MET A 109 1.40 11.48 -7.42
CA MET A 109 0.02 11.86 -7.70
C MET A 109 -0.91 11.30 -6.62
N PRO A 110 -1.70 12.12 -5.89
CA PRO A 110 -2.60 11.65 -4.84
C PRO A 110 -3.71 10.77 -5.41
N LEU A 111 -4.35 10.02 -4.52
CA LEU A 111 -5.54 9.26 -4.87
C LEU A 111 -6.61 10.21 -5.43
N PRO A 112 -7.31 9.82 -6.51
CA PRO A 112 -8.30 10.69 -7.16
C PRO A 112 -9.48 11.04 -6.24
N ASP A 113 -9.71 10.22 -5.22
CA ASP A 113 -10.80 10.41 -4.25
C ASP A 113 -10.40 11.33 -3.08
N LEU A 114 -9.11 11.68 -2.94
CA LEU A 114 -8.60 12.50 -1.84
C LEU A 114 -8.65 13.99 -2.19
N VAL A 115 -9.69 14.69 -1.71
CA VAL A 115 -9.83 16.14 -1.86
C VAL A 115 -9.24 16.85 -0.63
N THR A 116 -8.23 17.69 -0.85
CA THR A 116 -7.67 18.55 0.22
C THR A 116 -8.41 19.89 0.24
N ILE A 117 -9.21 20.13 1.28
CA ILE A 117 -9.89 21.42 1.47
C ILE A 117 -8.92 22.34 2.20
N HIS A 118 -8.42 23.35 1.51
CA HIS A 118 -7.60 24.37 2.14
C HIS A 118 -8.50 25.34 2.94
N PRO A 119 -8.12 25.71 4.18
CA PRO A 119 -8.86 26.71 4.93
C PRO A 119 -8.83 28.05 4.17
N PRO A 120 -9.89 28.87 4.28
CA PRO A 120 -9.91 30.20 3.68
C PRO A 120 -8.72 31.00 4.22
N LYS A 121 -8.06 31.75 3.32
CA LYS A 121 -6.98 32.64 3.71
C LYS A 121 -7.56 33.77 4.57
N GLU A 122 -6.97 34.03 5.74
CA GLU A 122 -7.37 35.17 6.57
C GLU A 122 -7.09 36.47 5.80
N GLU A 123 -8.14 37.25 5.60
CA GLU A 123 -8.06 38.58 5.00
C GLU A 123 -7.61 39.53 6.10
N ASP A 124 -6.40 40.10 6.00
CA ASP A 124 -5.97 41.17 6.89
C ASP A 124 -7.04 42.27 6.83
N GLU A 125 -7.72 42.50 7.96
CA GLU A 125 -8.71 43.56 8.09
C GLU A 125 -8.12 44.85 7.51
N LEU A 126 -8.73 45.36 6.44
CA LEU A 126 -8.39 46.65 5.87
C LEU A 126 -8.49 47.68 7.01
N MET A 127 -7.32 48.08 7.52
CA MET A 127 -7.19 49.09 8.56
C MET A 127 -7.90 50.33 8.05
N ARG A 128 -9.09 50.63 8.59
CA ARG A 128 -9.86 51.80 8.19
C ARG A 128 -8.98 53.02 8.45
N PRO A 129 -8.75 53.91 7.46
CA PRO A 129 -8.05 55.15 7.75
C PRO A 129 -8.88 55.93 8.78
N LEU A 130 -8.28 56.21 9.94
CA LEU A 130 -8.88 57.01 10.99
C LEU A 130 -9.19 58.40 10.39
N ALA A 131 -10.47 58.78 10.31
CA ALA A 131 -10.84 60.11 9.86
C ALA A 131 -10.19 61.16 10.78
N PRO A 132 -9.63 62.27 10.26
CA PRO A 132 -9.04 63.29 11.10
C PRO A 132 -10.11 63.92 12.00
N GLU A 133 -9.86 63.94 13.31
CA GLU A 133 -10.71 64.65 14.26
C GLU A 133 -10.79 66.13 13.87
N ILE A 134 -12.00 66.56 13.47
CA ILE A 134 -12.27 67.98 13.23
C ILE A 134 -12.35 68.64 14.61
N LEU A 135 -11.35 69.49 14.89
CA LEU A 135 -11.34 70.37 16.05
C LEU A 135 -12.54 71.34 15.94
N VAL A 136 -13.55 71.15 16.78
CA VAL A 136 -14.66 72.10 16.91
C VAL A 136 -14.14 73.31 17.69
N ALA A 137 -14.25 74.48 17.07
CA ALA A 137 -13.87 75.79 17.61
C ALA A 137 -14.83 76.30 18.69
#